data_AF-A0A9D4DHD5-F1
#
_entry.id   AF-A0A9D4DHD5-F1
#
_cell.length_a   1.000
_cell.length_b   1.000
_cell.length_c   1.000
_cell.angle_alpha   90.00
_cell.angle_beta   90.00
_cell.angle_gamma   90.00
#
_symmetry.space_group_name_H-M   'P 1'
#
loop_
_entity.id
_entity.type
_entity.pdbx_description
1 polymer ?
#
loop_
_entity_poly.entity_id
_entity_poly.type
_entity_poly.pdbx_seq_one_letter_code
_entity_poly.pdbx_strand_id
1 'polypeptide(L)' 'MYYVSKYILLVHILEATCDVDFTYFPCDTKECPIKFSAWSYFAAEVEMVEEQKGIYLDAFEENLRWSLV' A
#
# COMPACT_ATOMS: atom_id res chain seq x y z
N MET A 1 2.07 31.64 -11.03
CA MET A 1 1.71 31.43 -9.62
C MET A 1 0.51 30.49 -9.57
N TYR A 2 0.74 29.21 -9.28
CA TYR A 2 -0.31 28.27 -8.86
C TYR A 2 0.24 27.51 -7.67
N TYR A 3 -0.11 27.96 -6.48
CA TYR A 3 0.17 27.24 -5.25
C TYR A 3 -0.83 26.10 -5.13
N VAL A 4 -0.41 24.86 -5.39
CA VAL A 4 -1.15 23.67 -5.01
C VAL A 4 -0.72 23.31 -3.59
N SER A 5 -1.27 23.98 -2.58
CA SER A 5 -1.22 23.47 -1.21
C SER A 5 -2.38 22.50 -1.06
N LYS A 6 -2.15 21.18 -1.06
CA LYS A 6 -3.27 20.22 -1.14
C LYS A 6 -2.96 18.83 -0.55
N TYR A 7 -2.42 18.79 0.67
CA TYR A 7 -2.30 17.54 1.41
C TYR A 7 -3.71 17.09 1.85
N ILE A 8 -4.21 16.01 1.25
CA ILE A 8 -5.46 15.35 1.65
C ILE A 8 -5.08 14.00 2.24
N LEU A 9 -5.16 13.89 3.56
CA LEU A 9 -4.98 12.63 4.28
C LEU A 9 -6.36 12.05 4.60
N LEU A 10 -6.73 10.97 3.93
CA LEU A 10 -7.95 10.21 4.20
C LEU A 10 -7.59 8.94 4.97
N VAL A 11 -8.33 8.68 6.04
CA VAL A 11 -8.25 7.42 6.77
C VAL A 11 -9.24 6.44 6.16
N HIS A 12 -8.78 5.24 5.83
CA HIS A 12 -9.62 4.21 5.24
C HIS A 12 -9.18 2.82 5.68
N ILE A 13 -10.15 1.89 5.74
CA ILE A 13 -9.89 0.46 5.94
C ILE A 13 -10.00 -0.19 4.58
N LEU A 14 -8.94 -0.88 4.14
CA LEU A 14 -8.87 -1.53 2.84
C LEU A 14 -8.93 -3.04 3.02
N GLU A 15 -9.86 -3.68 2.33
CA GLU A 15 -9.85 -5.12 2.12
C GLU A 15 -9.23 -5.41 0.76
N ALA A 16 -8.09 -6.11 0.77
CA ALA A 16 -7.37 -6.48 -0.44
C ALA A 16 -7.34 -8.00 -0.60
N THR A 17 -7.43 -8.45 -1.85
CA THR A 17 -7.23 -9.85 -2.20
C THR A 17 -5.77 -10.07 -2.60
N CYS A 18 -5.16 -11.15 -2.10
CA CYS A 18 -3.87 -11.63 -2.57
C CYS A 18 -3.89 -13.14 -2.74
N ASP A 19 -3.01 -13.62 -3.62
CA ASP A 19 -2.75 -15.05 -3.77
C ASP A 19 -1.73 -15.49 -2.72
N VAL A 20 -1.99 -16.63 -2.09
CA VAL A 20 -1.30 -17.07 -0.88
C VAL A 20 -0.81 -18.50 -1.08
N ASP A 21 0.49 -18.68 -1.07
CA ASP A 21 1.12 -20.00 -1.13
C ASP A 21 1.16 -20.67 0.26
N PHE A 22 0.65 -21.89 0.35
CA PHE A 22 0.62 -22.71 1.58
C PHE A 22 1.59 -23.89 1.57
N THR A 23 2.51 -23.95 0.61
CA THR A 23 3.45 -25.08 0.43
C THR A 23 4.27 -25.39 1.70
N TYR A 24 4.63 -24.37 2.48
CA TYR A 24 5.50 -24.49 3.66
C TYR A 24 4.79 -24.26 4.99
N PHE A 25 3.46 -24.36 5.02
CA PHE A 25 2.68 -24.17 6.25
C PHE A 25 3.19 -25.08 7.39
N PRO A 26 3.34 -24.59 8.64
CA PRO A 26 2.99 -23.24 9.15
C PRO A 26 4.14 -22.22 9.13
N CYS A 27 5.32 -22.59 8.61
CA CYS A 27 6.51 -21.76 8.58
C CYS A 27 6.68 -21.15 7.18
N ASP A 28 5.73 -20.31 6.78
CA ASP A 28 5.66 -19.71 5.47
C ASP A 28 5.83 -18.18 5.49
N THR A 29 6.23 -17.63 4.35
CA THR A 29 6.27 -16.18 4.10
C THR A 29 5.22 -15.86 3.06
N LYS A 30 4.48 -14.77 3.27
CA LYS A 30 3.39 -14.35 2.39
C LYS A 30 3.72 -13.00 1.76
N GLU A 31 3.64 -12.92 0.44
CA GLU A 31 3.82 -11.68 -0.31
C GLU A 31 2.46 -11.22 -0.86
N CYS A 32 1.91 -10.13 -0.31
CA CYS A 32 0.61 -9.58 -0.71
C CYS A 32 0.78 -8.15 -1.26
N PRO A 33 0.92 -7.97 -2.59
CA PRO A 33 1.12 -6.65 -3.18
C PRO A 33 -0.18 -5.85 -3.22
N ILE A 34 -0.11 -4.59 -2.77
CA ILE A 34 -1.21 -3.62 -2.88
C ILE A 34 -0.94 -2.72 -4.09
N LYS A 35 -1.93 -2.55 -4.98
CA LYS A 35 -1.81 -1.74 -6.19
C LYS A 35 -2.70 -0.50 -6.09
N PHE A 36 -2.09 0.67 -6.11
CA PHE A 36 -2.80 1.94 -6.22
C PHE A 36 -2.82 2.41 -7.68
N SER A 37 -3.98 2.85 -8.16
CA SER A 37 -4.12 3.38 -9.52
C SER A 37 -5.21 4.45 -9.59
N ALA A 38 -5.00 5.44 -10.47
CA ALA A 38 -6.02 6.40 -10.81
C ALA A 38 -7.07 5.73 -11.71
N TRP A 39 -8.33 5.81 -11.29
CA TRP A 39 -9.43 5.27 -12.10
C TRP A 39 -9.81 6.26 -13.21
N SER A 40 -9.97 5.77 -14.44
CA SER A 40 -10.44 6.55 -15.61
C SER A 40 -9.50 7.65 -16.12
N TYR A 41 -8.22 7.62 -15.79
CA TYR A 41 -7.21 8.54 -16.34
C TYR A 41 -6.07 7.77 -16.99
N PHE A 42 -5.54 8.31 -18.08
CA PHE A 42 -4.30 7.84 -18.68
C PHE A 42 -3.08 8.49 -18.02
N ALA A 43 -1.92 7.85 -18.17
CA ALA A 43 -0.65 8.36 -17.65
C ALA A 43 -0.25 9.74 -18.22
N ALA A 44 -0.77 10.11 -19.40
CA ALA A 44 -0.55 11.43 -19.99
C ALA A 44 -1.40 12.55 -19.32
N GLU A 45 -2.42 12.18 -18.56
CA GLU A 45 -3.34 13.09 -17.89
C GLU A 45 -3.01 13.20 -16.40
N VAL A 46 -2.66 12.07 -15.77
CA VAL A 46 -2.32 11.98 -14.35
C VAL A 46 -1.07 11.13 -14.18
N GLU A 47 -0.07 11.73 -13.54
CA GLU A 47 1.16 11.06 -13.11
C GLU A 47 1.10 10.81 -11.59
N MET A 48 1.32 9.57 -11.18
CA MET A 48 1.46 9.20 -9.77
C MET A 48 2.94 9.09 -9.45
N VAL A 49 3.40 9.86 -8.45
CA VAL A 49 4.79 9.86 -8.01
C VAL A 49 4.83 9.41 -6.55
N GLU A 50 5.72 8.48 -6.24
CA GLU A 50 5.96 8.05 -4.87
C GLU A 50 6.68 9.16 -4.10
N GLU A 51 6.15 9.54 -2.94
CA GLU A 51 6.79 10.56 -2.07
C GLU A 51 8.09 10.02 -1.45
N GLN A 52 8.11 8.73 -1.12
CA GLN A 52 9.28 8.05 -0.56
C GLN A 52 9.31 6.58 -0.96
N LYS A 53 10.48 5.96 -0.77
CA LYS A 53 10.64 4.52 -0.91
C LYS A 53 10.05 3.79 0.31
N GLY A 54 9.04 2.96 0.09
CA GLY A 54 8.41 2.16 1.15
C GLY A 54 7.22 2.85 1.81
N ILE A 55 6.81 2.35 2.98
CA ILE A 55 5.62 2.80 3.72
C ILE A 55 6.00 3.40 5.07
N TYR A 56 5.21 4.36 5.56
CA TYR A 56 5.36 4.89 6.92
C TYR A 56 4.85 3.88 7.95
N LEU A 57 5.68 3.55 8.94
CA LEU A 57 5.37 2.59 10.00
C LEU A 57 5.33 3.22 11.40
N ASP A 58 5.39 4.55 11.52
CA ASP A 58 5.44 5.27 12.80
C ASP A 58 4.26 4.97 13.73
N ALA A 59 3.09 4.66 13.15
CA ALA A 59 1.87 4.28 13.87
C ALA A 59 1.49 2.81 13.64
N PHE A 60 2.44 1.98 13.18
CA PHE A 60 2.21 0.55 12.99
C PHE A 60 2.23 -0.17 14.35
N GLU A 61 1.18 -0.95 14.60
CA GLU A 61 1.12 -1.86 15.74
C GLU A 61 1.37 -3.29 15.26
N GLU A 62 2.34 -3.96 15.88
CA GLU A 62 2.71 -5.33 15.52
C GLU A 62 1.56 -6.32 15.77
N ASN A 63 1.38 -7.25 14.84
CA ASN A 63 0.41 -8.33 15.00
C ASN A 63 1.03 -9.51 15.75
N LEU A 64 0.23 -10.22 16.56
CA LEU A 64 0.70 -11.39 17.32
C LEU A 64 0.90 -12.65 16.47
N ARG A 65 0.44 -12.66 15.21
CA ARG A 65 0.49 -13.81 14.30
C ARG A 65 1.47 -13.62 13.16
N TRP A 66 1.62 -12.40 12.66
CA TRP A 66 2.41 -12.08 11.48
C TRP A 66 3.40 -10.96 11.78
N SER A 67 4.64 -11.14 11.34
CA SER A 67 5.68 -10.13 11.36
C SER A 67 5.89 -9.57 9.96
N LEU A 68 6.00 -8.25 9.83
CA LEU A 68 6.47 -7.61 8.60
C LEU A 68 7.99 -7.82 8.48
N VAL A 69 8.47 -8.21 7.30
CA VAL A 69 9.88 -8.51 7.00
C VAL A 69 10.39 -7.62 5.88
#